data_AF-G6EXT9-F1
#
_entry.id   AF-G6EXT9-F1
#
_cell.length_a   1.000
_cell.length_b   1.000
_cell.length_c   1.000
_cell.angle_alpha   90.00
_cell.angle_beta   90.00
_cell.angle_gamma   90.00
#
_symmetry.space_group_name_H-M   'P 1'
#
loop_
_entity.id
_entity.type
_entity.pdbx_description
1 polymer ?
#
loop_
_entity_poly.entity_id
_entity_poly.type
_entity_poly.pdbx_seq_one_letter_code
_entity_poly.pdbx_strand_id
1 'polypeptide(L)'
;MCHFAFFFIQQVAEIFAPLLLIIGIIWKILPSLAHSAVGMVDASDPQIRDMVGRGTDLIPTSLTVAGHTISASSLIFDGLLLIALTALCATITAFLGRRL
;
A
#
# COMPACT_ATOMS: atom_id res chain seq x y z
N MET A 1 -22.98 19.93 12.64
CA MET A 1 -21.72 19.34 13.16
C MET A 1 -21.44 17.97 12.56
N CYS A 2 -22.34 16.99 12.64
CA CYS A 2 -22.09 15.63 12.09
C CYS A 2 -21.82 15.61 10.57
N HIS A 3 -22.54 16.41 9.79
CA HIS A 3 -22.34 16.51 8.33
C HIS A 3 -20.92 16.95 7.97
N PHE A 4 -20.37 17.96 8.67
CA PHE A 4 -19.00 18.42 8.45
C PHE A 4 -17.97 17.33 8.77
N ALA A 5 -18.16 16.59 9.87
CA ALA A 5 -17.25 15.52 10.26
C ALA A 5 -17.17 14.39 9.21
N PHE A 6 -18.30 13.97 8.64
CA PHE A 6 -18.31 12.93 7.60
C PHE A 6 -17.60 13.38 6.32
N PHE A 7 -17.85 14.60 5.85
CA PHE A 7 -17.14 15.15 4.68
C PHE A 7 -15.63 15.30 4.94
N PHE A 8 -15.25 15.76 6.12
CA PHE A 8 -13.84 15.90 6.49
C PHE A 8 -13.12 14.54 6.51
N ILE A 9 -13.71 13.54 7.17
CA ILE A 9 -13.16 12.17 7.21
C ILE A 9 -13.07 11.60 5.79
N GLN A 10 -14.11 11.80 4.97
CA GLN A 10 -14.13 11.36 3.59
C GLN A 10 -12.99 11.99 2.78
N GLN A 11 -12.78 13.30 2.91
CA GLN A 11 -11.75 14.00 2.14
C GLN A 11 -10.33 13.59 2.55
N VAL A 12 -10.09 13.35 3.85
CA VAL A 12 -8.83 12.77 4.33
C VAL A 12 -8.66 11.36 3.76
N ALA A 13 -9.68 10.50 3.87
CA ALA A 13 -9.63 9.13 3.38
C ALA A 13 -9.43 9.04 1.85
N GLU A 14 -10.06 9.92 1.07
CA GLU A 14 -9.90 10.00 -0.39
C GLU A 14 -8.48 10.38 -0.81
N ILE A 15 -7.74 11.13 0.02
CA ILE A 15 -6.34 11.49 -0.26
C ILE A 15 -5.42 10.33 0.15
N PHE A 16 -5.62 9.74 1.33
CA PHE A 16 -4.73 8.70 1.85
C PHE A 16 -4.94 7.33 1.20
N ALA A 17 -6.17 6.94 0.89
CA ALA A 17 -6.48 5.66 0.26
C ALA A 17 -5.66 5.37 -1.02
N PRO A 18 -5.67 6.25 -2.05
CA PRO A 18 -4.90 6.00 -3.26
C PRO A 18 -3.39 6.01 -2.99
N LEU A 19 -2.91 6.86 -2.08
CA LEU A 19 -1.48 6.90 -1.72
C LEU A 19 -1.03 5.58 -1.09
N LEU A 20 -1.77 5.05 -0.11
CA LEU A 20 -1.45 3.78 0.54
C LEU A 20 -1.50 2.61 -0.44
N LEU A 21 -2.47 2.59 -1.35
CA LEU A 21 -2.57 1.58 -2.40
C LEU A 21 -1.39 1.63 -3.36
N ILE A 22 -1.04 2.81 -3.87
CA ILE A 22 0.08 2.97 -4.81
C ILE A 22 1.38 2.52 -4.13
N ILE A 23 1.66 3.00 -2.92
CA ILE A 23 2.89 2.64 -2.18
C ILE A 23 2.91 1.14 -1.88
N GLY A 24 1.80 0.57 -1.41
CA GLY A 24 1.71 -0.86 -1.10
C GLY A 24 1.87 -1.75 -2.34
N ILE A 25 1.27 -1.38 -3.47
CA ILE A 25 1.41 -2.11 -4.74
C ILE A 25 2.85 -2.04 -5.26
N ILE A 26 3.46 -0.85 -5.29
CA ILE A 26 4.85 -0.67 -5.72
C ILE A 26 5.77 -1.54 -4.86
N TRP A 27 5.61 -1.50 -3.54
CA TRP A 27 6.44 -2.28 -2.63
C TRP A 27 6.21 -3.79 -2.79
N LYS A 28 4.96 -4.23 -3.02
CA LYS A 28 4.67 -5.66 -3.26
C LYS A 28 5.36 -6.18 -4.51
N ILE A 29 5.44 -5.36 -5.56
CA ILE A 29 6.00 -5.74 -6.86
C ILE A 29 7.54 -5.64 -6.86
N LEU A 30 8.12 -4.72 -6.07
CA LEU A 30 9.56 -4.47 -5.99
C LEU A 30 10.44 -5.73 -5.82
N PRO A 31 10.20 -6.63 -4.84
CA PRO A 31 11.03 -7.82 -4.67
C PRO A 31 10.88 -8.80 -5.84
N SER A 32 9.69 -8.91 -6.44
CA SER A 32 9.46 -9.79 -7.60
C SER A 32 10.22 -9.30 -8.84
N LEU A 33 10.25 -7.99 -9.09
CA LEU A 33 11.01 -7.40 -10.20
C LEU A 33 12.51 -7.60 -9.99
N ALA A 34 12.98 -7.41 -8.76
CA ALA A 34 14.38 -7.61 -8.45
C ALA A 34 14.80 -9.07 -8.68
N HIS A 35 14.00 -10.04 -8.21
CA HIS A 35 14.24 -11.47 -8.45
C HIS A 35 14.25 -11.82 -9.95
N SER A 36 13.31 -11.28 -10.73
CA SER A 36 13.30 -11.48 -12.19
C SER A 36 14.53 -10.88 -12.87
N ALA A 37 14.99 -9.71 -12.45
CA ALA A 37 16.20 -9.08 -12.98
C ALA A 37 17.45 -9.94 -12.71
N VAL A 38 17.57 -10.58 -11.53
CA VAL A 38 18.65 -11.53 -11.25
C VAL A 38 18.62 -12.72 -12.21
N GLY A 39 17.43 -13.29 -12.45
CA GLY A 39 17.25 -14.40 -13.37
C GLY A 39 17.65 -14.09 -14.82
N MET A 40 17.63 -12.81 -15.23
CA MET A 40 18.11 -12.37 -16.55
C MET A 40 19.64 -12.24 -16.62
N VAL A 41 20.29 -11.90 -15.50
CA VAL A 41 21.76 -11.82 -15.38
C VAL A 41 22.39 -13.22 -15.24
N ASP A 42 21.63 -14.20 -14.74
CA ASP A 42 22.00 -15.61 -14.54
C ASP A 42 22.56 -16.30 -15.79
N ALA A 43 22.26 -15.78 -16.99
CA ALA A 43 22.81 -16.30 -18.25
C ALA A 43 24.27 -15.93 -18.53
N SER A 44 24.91 -15.07 -17.71
CA SER A 44 26.18 -14.41 -18.08
C SER A 44 27.41 -14.73 -17.21
N ASP A 45 27.29 -15.00 -15.90
CA ASP A 45 28.45 -15.39 -15.08
C ASP A 45 28.05 -15.91 -13.66
N PRO A 46 28.50 -17.09 -13.21
CA PRO A 46 28.14 -17.65 -11.90
C PRO A 46 28.66 -16.83 -10.70
N GLN A 47 29.73 -16.06 -10.86
CA GLN A 47 30.23 -15.17 -9.82
C GLN A 47 29.33 -13.94 -9.61
N ILE A 48 28.76 -13.40 -10.69
CA ILE A 48 27.83 -12.27 -10.63
C ILE A 48 26.50 -12.71 -10.00
N ARG A 49 26.08 -13.97 -10.23
CA ARG A 49 24.89 -14.55 -9.60
C ARG A 49 24.95 -14.52 -8.07
N ASP A 50 26.06 -14.96 -7.47
CA ASP A 50 26.19 -14.99 -6.02
C ASP A 50 26.24 -13.59 -5.40
N MET A 51 26.80 -12.60 -6.12
CA MET A 51 26.82 -11.21 -5.68
C MET A 51 25.43 -10.57 -5.75
N VAL A 52 24.71 -10.81 -6.84
CA VAL A 52 23.38 -10.24 -7.07
C VAL A 52 22.33 -10.93 -6.19
N GLY A 53 22.39 -12.26 -6.03
CA GLY A 53 21.50 -13.04 -5.18
C GLY A 53 21.50 -12.56 -3.72
N ARG A 54 22.70 -12.32 -3.17
CA ARG A 54 22.85 -11.71 -1.83
C ARG A 54 22.29 -10.29 -1.74
N GLY A 55 22.32 -9.53 -2.84
CA GLY A 55 21.76 -8.18 -2.91
C GLY A 55 20.23 -8.16 -2.93
N THR A 56 19.60 -9.11 -3.63
CA THR A 56 18.14 -9.27 -3.66
C THR A 56 17.53 -9.65 -2.31
N ASP A 57 18.23 -10.45 -1.51
CA ASP A 57 17.79 -10.83 -0.17
C ASP A 57 17.78 -9.66 0.83
N LEU A 58 18.42 -8.54 0.48
CA LEU A 58 18.40 -7.32 1.29
C LEU A 58 17.14 -6.48 1.09
N ILE A 59 16.26 -6.81 0.13
CA ILE A 59 15.03 -6.07 -0.10
C ILE A 59 14.01 -6.42 0.99
N PRO A 60 13.67 -5.50 1.89
CA PRO A 60 12.83 -5.82 3.05
C PRO A 60 11.37 -6.05 2.61
N THR A 61 10.81 -7.20 2.99
CA THR A 61 9.39 -7.54 2.80
C THR A 61 8.49 -6.94 3.87
N SER A 62 9.08 -6.56 5.01
CA SER A 62 8.41 -5.86 6.11
C SER A 62 9.42 -4.92 6.79
N LEU A 63 8.93 -3.77 7.24
CA LEU A 63 9.69 -2.80 8.01
C LEU A 63 9.07 -2.68 9.40
N THR A 64 9.87 -2.85 10.45
CA THR A 64 9.41 -2.58 11.82
C THR A 64 9.80 -1.16 12.20
N VAL A 65 8.83 -0.29 12.38
CA VAL A 65 9.02 1.11 12.80
C VAL A 65 8.29 1.33 14.11
N ALA A 66 9.00 1.78 15.15
CA ALA A 66 8.42 2.03 16.48
C ALA A 66 7.55 0.87 17.02
N GLY A 67 8.02 -0.38 16.83
CA GLY A 67 7.31 -1.60 17.26
C GLY A 67 6.15 -2.04 16.37
N HIS A 68 5.83 -1.29 15.31
CA HIS A 68 4.78 -1.63 14.35
C HIS A 68 5.39 -2.22 13.08
N THR A 69 4.93 -3.40 12.70
CA THR A 69 5.32 -4.06 11.44
C THR A 69 4.48 -3.50 10.29
N ILE A 70 5.13 -2.72 9.43
CA ILE A 70 4.55 -2.19 8.20
C ILE A 70 4.95 -3.12 7.06
N SER A 71 3.96 -3.64 6.35
CA SER A 71 4.16 -4.50 5.18
C SER A 71 3.41 -3.95 3.98
N ALA A 72 3.81 -4.35 2.77
CA ALA A 72 3.08 -4.00 1.55
C ALA A 72 1.60 -4.42 1.62
N SER A 73 1.32 -5.60 2.18
CA SER A 73 -0.05 -6.10 2.34
C SER A 73 -0.88 -5.29 3.33
N SER A 74 -0.30 -4.85 4.44
CA SER A 74 -1.02 -4.01 5.42
C SER A 74 -1.35 -2.64 4.83
N LEU A 75 -0.43 -2.02 4.08
CA LEU A 75 -0.70 -0.75 3.37
C LEU A 75 -1.86 -0.87 2.37
N ILE A 76 -1.88 -1.96 1.59
CA ILE A 76 -2.96 -2.20 0.62
C ILE A 76 -4.29 -2.36 1.36
N PHE A 77 -4.30 -3.14 2.45
CA PHE A 77 -5.51 -3.36 3.24
C PHE A 77 -6.03 -2.07 3.88
N ASP A 78 -5.15 -1.26 4.45
CA ASP A 78 -5.50 0.05 5.01
C ASP A 78 -6.08 0.98 3.94
N GLY A 79 -5.50 1.00 2.73
CA GLY A 79 -6.03 1.75 1.61
C GLY A 79 -7.44 1.30 1.20
N LEU A 80 -7.70 -0.02 1.15
CA LEU A 80 -9.03 -0.57 0.88
C LEU A 80 -10.04 -0.23 1.99
N LEU A 81 -9.62 -0.29 3.26
CA LEU A 81 -10.46 0.11 4.38
C LEU A 81 -10.83 1.60 4.32
N LEU A 82 -9.91 2.46 3.92
CA LEU A 82 -10.19 3.89 3.74
C LEU A 82 -11.21 4.12 2.61
N ILE A 83 -11.14 3.37 1.49
CA ILE A 83 -12.17 3.45 0.43
C ILE A 83 -13.53 3.02 0.97
N ALA A 84 -13.58 1.93 1.72
CA ALA A 84 -14.82 1.46 2.33
C ALA A 84 -15.38 2.52 3.31
N LEU A 85 -14.52 3.14 4.12
CA LEU A 85 -14.90 4.21 5.03
C LEU A 85 -15.47 5.43 4.28
N THR A 86 -14.82 5.85 3.19
CA THR A 86 -15.30 6.90 2.29
C THR A 86 -16.71 6.58 1.76
N ALA A 87 -16.92 5.36 1.26
CA ALA A 87 -18.21 4.93 0.73
C ALA A 87 -19.32 4.94 1.81
N LEU A 88 -19.00 4.52 3.04
CA LEU A 88 -19.94 4.56 4.17
C LEU A 88 -20.28 6.01 4.57
N CYS A 89 -19.28 6.89 4.66
CA CYS A 89 -19.48 8.32 4.96
C CYS A 89 -20.37 8.98 3.90
N ALA A 90 -20.12 8.73 2.61
CA ALA A 90 -20.93 9.23 1.52
C ALA A 90 -22.39 8.74 1.62
N THR A 91 -22.59 7.46 1.94
CA THR A 91 -23.93 6.85 2.07
C THR A 91 -24.73 7.46 3.24
N ILE A 92 -24.10 7.59 4.41
CA ILE A 92 -24.71 8.19 5.60
C ILE A 92 -25.08 9.65 5.34
N THR A 93 -24.19 10.40 4.70
CA THR A 93 -24.39 11.79 4.33
C THR A 93 -25.55 11.95 3.33
N ALA A 94 -25.61 11.11 2.29
CA ALA A 94 -26.70 11.11 1.31
C ALA A 94 -28.05 10.70 1.92
N PHE A 95 -28.05 9.87 2.97
CA PHE A 95 -29.26 9.53 3.71
C PHE A 95 -29.73 10.69 4.60
N LEU A 96 -28.82 11.33 5.33
CA LEU A 96 -29.12 12.48 6.17
C LEU A 96 -29.57 13.70 5.35
N GLY A 97 -28.94 13.95 4.20
CA GLY A 97 -29.31 15.04 3.30
C GLY A 97 -30.68 14.89 2.63
N ARG A 98 -31.23 13.66 2.58
CA ARG A 98 -32.61 13.42 2.11
C ARG A 98 -33.67 13.60 3.20
N ARG A 99 -33.26 13.68 4.47
CA ARG A 99 -34.13 13.79 5.66
C ARG A 99 -34.19 15.22 6.22
N LEU A 100 -33.41 16.13 5.65
CA LEU A 100 -33.39 17.57 5.90
C LEU A 100 -34.13 18.28 4.77
#